data_AF-A0A3D2SJE5-F1
#
_entry.id   AF-A0A3D2SJE5-F1
#
_cell.length_a   1.000
_cell.length_b   1.000
_cell.length_c   1.000
_cell.angle_alpha   90.00
_cell.angle_beta   90.00
_cell.angle_gamma   90.00
#
_symmetry.space_group_name_H-M   'P 1'
#
loop_
_entity.id
_entity.type
_entity.pdbx_description
1 polymer ?
#
loop_
_entity_poly.entity_id
_entity_poly.type
_entity_poly.pdbx_seq_one_letter_code
_entity_poly.pdbx_strand_id
1 'polypeptide(L)'
;TKLPGINATEPVQQFNAAFHDMLPGWLALALAVILVVISQIKINVTNAYSGSLAWTSAYTRISKKYPGRIVFVLVNLAVALALMEGNMFAVLGKILGFYSNFAIAWVVVVATDIAINKYLLKLSPKQPEYRREMLYDFNPVGLVAFGAAAGLSIAAFFGLLGDFLSSYSPLIALIVGFVLTPVMGLLTKGKYYIKKHDDGINEPRFDTEGTPVATVYACVACDQD
;
A
#
# COMPACT_ATOMS: atom_id res chain seq x y z
N THR A 1 29.87 -30.93 -3.27
CA THR A 1 29.63 -31.94 -2.21
C THR A 1 28.28 -31.62 -1.59
N LYS A 2 27.27 -32.50 -1.76
CA LYS A 2 25.93 -32.27 -1.19
C LYS A 2 26.03 -32.46 0.33
N LEU A 3 25.90 -31.38 1.09
CA LEU A 3 25.76 -31.44 2.55
C LEU A 3 24.40 -32.09 2.88
N PRO A 4 24.37 -33.22 3.60
CA PRO A 4 23.13 -33.89 3.96
C PRO A 4 22.43 -33.09 5.07
N GLY A 5 21.19 -32.65 4.82
CA GLY A 5 20.32 -32.07 5.86
C GLY A 5 19.86 -30.62 5.67
N ILE A 6 20.09 -29.97 4.51
CA ILE A 6 19.57 -28.62 4.27
C ILE A 6 18.04 -28.69 4.09
N ASN A 7 17.30 -28.39 5.15
CA ASN A 7 15.89 -28.03 5.04
C ASN A 7 15.84 -26.62 4.44
N ALA A 8 15.73 -26.54 3.11
CA ALA A 8 15.74 -25.29 2.34
C ALA A 8 14.59 -24.33 2.68
N THR A 9 13.72 -24.68 3.62
CA THR A 9 12.65 -23.86 4.18
C THR A 9 13.12 -22.87 5.24
N GLU A 10 14.30 -23.05 5.84
CA GLU A 10 14.81 -22.18 6.91
C GLU A 10 15.85 -21.17 6.40
N PRO A 11 15.59 -19.84 6.48
CA PRO A 11 16.50 -18.81 5.96
C PRO A 11 17.90 -18.84 6.57
N VAL A 12 18.04 -19.21 7.85
CA VAL A 12 19.34 -19.31 8.53
C VAL A 12 20.23 -20.35 7.85
N GLN A 13 19.65 -21.48 7.41
CA GLN A 13 20.41 -22.52 6.72
C GLN A 13 20.82 -22.08 5.31
N GLN A 14 19.98 -21.31 4.62
CA GLN A 14 20.29 -20.73 3.30
C GLN A 14 21.47 -19.74 3.39
N PHE A 15 21.46 -18.84 4.36
CA PHE A 15 22.56 -17.88 4.57
C PHE A 15 23.83 -18.56 5.09
N ASN A 16 23.70 -19.52 6.02
CA ASN A 16 24.85 -20.27 6.51
C ASN A 16 25.56 -21.03 5.37
N ALA A 17 24.80 -21.65 4.46
CA ALA A 17 25.35 -22.28 3.26
C ALA A 17 26.10 -21.28 2.36
N ALA A 18 25.58 -20.06 2.20
CA ALA A 18 26.25 -19.01 1.44
C ALA A 18 27.55 -18.51 2.10
N PHE A 19 27.60 -18.46 3.43
CA PHE A 19 28.78 -17.98 4.17
C PHE A 19 29.82 -19.08 4.44
N HIS A 20 29.44 -20.36 4.37
CA HIS A 20 30.32 -21.49 4.68
C HIS A 20 31.52 -21.61 3.73
N ASP A 21 31.36 -21.18 2.48
CA ASP A 21 32.44 -21.20 1.48
C ASP A 21 33.46 -20.06 1.67
N MET A 22 33.15 -19.08 2.53
CA MET A 22 33.96 -17.86 2.71
C MET A 22 34.51 -17.69 4.14
N LEU A 23 33.92 -18.36 5.14
CA LEU A 23 34.20 -18.13 6.56
C LEU A 23 34.21 -19.43 7.39
N PRO A 24 34.86 -19.44 8.57
CA PRO A 24 34.79 -20.56 9.50
C PRO A 24 33.34 -20.84 9.91
N GLY A 25 32.95 -22.12 10.02
CA GLY A 25 31.55 -22.51 10.21
C GLY A 25 30.84 -21.90 11.42
N TRP A 26 31.54 -21.62 12.52
CA TRP A 26 30.96 -20.95 13.69
C TRP A 26 30.64 -19.47 13.43
N LEU A 27 31.48 -18.79 12.64
CA LEU A 27 31.31 -17.39 12.27
C LEU A 27 30.24 -17.23 11.19
N ALA A 28 30.19 -18.14 10.22
CA ALA A 28 29.16 -18.20 9.19
C ALA A 28 27.75 -18.37 9.81
N LEU A 29 27.61 -19.26 10.79
CA LEU A 29 26.34 -19.46 11.51
C LEU A 29 25.94 -18.22 12.32
N ALA A 30 26.88 -17.61 13.04
CA ALA A 30 26.61 -16.42 13.84
C ALA A 30 26.15 -15.24 12.95
N LEU A 31 26.82 -15.01 11.82
CA LEU A 31 26.43 -13.96 10.87
C LEU A 31 25.08 -14.24 10.21
N ALA A 32 24.81 -15.49 9.83
CA ALA A 32 23.53 -15.90 9.28
C ALA A 32 22.38 -15.64 10.26
N VAL A 33 22.55 -15.99 11.53
CA VAL A 33 21.53 -15.74 12.57
C VAL A 33 21.32 -14.24 12.78
N ILE A 34 22.41 -13.45 12.93
CA ILE A 34 22.31 -11.99 13.11
C ILE A 34 21.58 -11.35 11.93
N LEU A 35 21.94 -11.71 10.70
CA LEU A 35 21.32 -11.18 9.49
C LEU A 35 19.83 -11.52 9.45
N VAL A 36 19.47 -12.78 9.70
CA VAL A 36 18.06 -13.21 9.70
C VAL A 36 17.27 -12.49 10.78
N VAL A 37 17.79 -12.37 12.00
CA VAL A 37 17.11 -11.65 13.09
C VAL A 37 16.87 -10.19 12.73
N ILE A 38 17.89 -9.49 12.20
CA ILE A 38 17.75 -8.10 11.77
C ILE A 38 16.70 -7.97 10.65
N SER A 39 16.76 -8.84 9.64
CA SER A 39 15.79 -8.84 8.54
C SER A 39 14.37 -9.08 9.03
N GLN A 40 14.17 -10.06 9.91
CA GLN A 40 12.85 -10.40 10.45
C GLN A 40 12.29 -9.26 11.31
N ILE A 41 13.12 -8.64 12.16
CA ILE A 41 12.71 -7.46 12.93
C ILE A 41 12.29 -6.34 11.99
N LYS A 42 13.10 -6.01 10.98
CA LYS A 42 12.81 -4.93 10.04
C LYS A 42 11.48 -5.16 9.31
N ILE A 43 11.29 -6.37 8.77
CA ILE A 43 10.05 -6.73 8.04
C ILE A 43 8.83 -6.65 8.96
N ASN A 44 8.91 -7.24 10.15
CA ASN A 44 7.79 -7.26 11.10
C ASN A 44 7.44 -5.85 11.61
N VAL A 45 8.45 -5.02 11.92
CA VAL A 45 8.24 -3.63 12.34
C VAL A 45 7.62 -2.81 11.21
N THR A 46 8.09 -2.95 9.97
CA THR A 46 7.49 -2.26 8.83
C THR A 46 6.04 -2.69 8.60
N ASN A 47 5.73 -3.98 8.70
CA ASN A 47 4.35 -4.49 8.57
C ASN A 47 3.43 -3.97 9.68
N ALA A 48 3.91 -3.96 10.93
CA ALA A 48 3.16 -3.43 12.07
C ALA A 48 2.92 -1.92 11.95
N TYR A 49 3.95 -1.17 11.53
CA TYR A 49 3.86 0.27 11.34
C TYR A 49 2.84 0.62 10.25
N SER A 50 3.01 0.07 9.04
CA SER A 50 2.13 0.31 7.90
C SER A 50 0.69 -0.11 8.19
N GLY A 51 0.48 -1.26 8.83
CA GLY A 51 -0.84 -1.72 9.25
C GLY A 51 -1.49 -0.77 10.25
N SER A 52 -0.77 -0.36 11.30
CA SER A 52 -1.30 0.56 12.31
C SER A 52 -1.72 1.90 11.71
N LEU A 53 -0.96 2.40 10.73
CA LEU A 53 -1.21 3.68 10.08
C LEU A 53 -2.45 3.58 9.19
N ALA A 54 -2.56 2.51 8.39
CA ALA A 54 -3.72 2.23 7.57
C ALA A 54 -5.01 2.10 8.40
N TRP A 55 -4.97 1.31 9.48
CA TRP A 55 -6.11 1.17 10.40
C TRP A 55 -6.49 2.47 11.09
N THR A 56 -5.50 3.24 11.55
CA THR A 56 -5.75 4.56 12.15
C THR A 56 -6.41 5.51 11.14
N SER A 57 -5.91 5.57 9.91
CA SER A 57 -6.48 6.39 8.85
C SER A 57 -7.90 5.96 8.46
N ALA A 58 -8.16 4.65 8.37
CA ALA A 58 -9.49 4.13 8.06
C ALA A 58 -10.49 4.42 9.19
N TYR A 59 -10.11 4.13 10.44
CA TYR A 59 -10.95 4.38 11.60
C TYR A 59 -11.26 5.86 11.76
N THR A 60 -10.25 6.73 11.69
CA THR A 60 -10.45 8.19 11.82
C THR A 60 -11.32 8.76 10.70
N ARG A 61 -11.30 8.15 9.51
CA ARG A 61 -12.20 8.52 8.40
C ARG A 61 -13.65 8.14 8.69
N ILE A 62 -13.90 6.99 9.32
CA ILE A 62 -15.25 6.49 9.60
C ILE A 62 -15.82 7.13 10.88
N SER A 63 -15.06 7.10 11.97
CA SER A 63 -15.52 7.50 13.31
C SER A 63 -15.33 8.98 13.60
N LYS A 64 -14.53 9.70 12.80
CA LYS A 64 -14.06 11.08 13.06
C LYS A 64 -13.36 11.25 14.42
N LYS A 65 -12.98 10.17 15.08
CA LYS A 65 -12.28 10.15 16.38
C LYS A 65 -10.89 9.53 16.22
N TYR A 66 -9.93 10.04 17.00
CA TYR A 66 -8.55 9.55 17.03
C TYR A 66 -8.26 8.86 18.37
N PRO A 67 -8.37 7.52 18.46
CA PRO A 67 -8.18 6.80 19.72
C PRO A 67 -6.71 6.53 20.07
N GLY A 68 -5.76 7.00 19.24
CA GLY A 68 -4.33 6.73 19.41
C GLY A 68 -3.83 5.54 18.59
N ARG A 69 -2.60 5.64 18.06
CA ARG A 69 -2.01 4.63 17.16
C ARG A 69 -1.78 3.27 17.84
N ILE A 70 -1.49 3.28 19.15
CA ILE A 70 -1.12 2.07 19.90
C ILE A 70 -2.23 1.01 19.87
N VAL A 71 -3.50 1.44 19.89
CA VAL A 71 -4.66 0.54 19.81
C VAL A 71 -4.62 -0.27 18.51
N PHE A 72 -4.32 0.39 17.39
CA PHE A 72 -4.25 -0.27 16.08
C PHE A 72 -2.99 -1.12 15.91
N VAL A 73 -1.88 -0.77 16.57
CA VAL A 73 -0.71 -1.65 16.64
C VAL A 73 -1.07 -2.95 17.34
N LEU A 74 -1.74 -2.89 18.49
CA LEU A 74 -2.15 -4.07 19.26
C LEU A 74 -3.14 -4.94 18.48
N VAL A 75 -4.14 -4.33 17.82
CA VAL A 75 -5.10 -5.06 16.97
C VAL A 75 -4.36 -5.77 15.82
N ASN A 76 -3.47 -5.06 15.12
CA ASN A 76 -2.74 -5.64 14.00
C ASN A 76 -1.82 -6.79 14.45
N LEU A 77 -1.17 -6.66 15.61
CA LEU A 77 -0.35 -7.70 16.21
C LEU A 77 -1.20 -8.92 16.62
N ALA A 78 -2.36 -8.70 17.23
CA ALA A 78 -3.26 -9.79 17.64
C ALA A 78 -3.74 -10.61 16.43
N VAL A 79 -4.12 -9.94 15.33
CA VAL A 79 -4.49 -10.62 14.07
C VAL A 79 -3.30 -11.40 13.50
N ALA A 80 -2.10 -10.81 13.50
CA ALA A 80 -0.90 -11.49 13.02
C ALA A 80 -0.60 -12.76 13.84
N LEU A 81 -0.69 -12.70 15.17
CA LEU A 81 -0.49 -13.86 16.04
C LEU A 81 -1.54 -14.94 15.81
N ALA A 82 -2.82 -14.57 15.72
CA ALA A 82 -3.90 -15.52 15.44
C ALA A 82 -3.71 -16.24 14.10
N LEU A 83 -3.23 -15.55 13.07
CA LEU A 83 -2.93 -16.16 11.76
C LEU A 83 -1.72 -17.09 11.81
N MET A 84 -0.69 -16.76 12.60
CA MET A 84 0.47 -17.63 12.80
C MET A 84 0.11 -18.91 13.55
N GLU A 85 -0.75 -18.82 14.57
CA GLU A 85 -1.25 -19.97 15.34
C GLU A 85 -2.23 -20.83 14.53
N GLY A 86 -3.04 -20.21 13.67
CA GLY A 86 -4.09 -20.86 12.87
C GLY A 86 -3.64 -21.64 11.63
N ASN A 87 -2.40 -22.12 11.55
CA ASN A 87 -1.83 -22.84 10.40
C ASN A 87 -1.94 -22.04 9.08
N MET A 88 -1.21 -20.93 9.03
CA MET A 88 -1.13 -19.99 7.89
C MET A 88 -1.01 -20.70 6.52
N PHE A 89 -0.24 -21.80 6.43
CA PHE A 89 0.06 -22.49 5.17
C PHE A 89 -1.17 -23.04 4.44
N ALA A 90 -2.20 -23.50 5.16
CA ALA A 90 -3.42 -24.00 4.54
C ALA A 90 -4.24 -22.89 3.85
N VAL A 91 -4.03 -21.65 4.28
CA VAL A 91 -4.83 -20.48 3.88
C VAL A 91 -4.07 -19.59 2.89
N LEU A 92 -2.73 -19.56 2.96
CA LEU A 92 -1.87 -18.70 2.13
C LEU A 92 -2.17 -18.82 0.65
N GLY A 93 -2.20 -20.02 0.07
CA GLY A 93 -2.36 -20.18 -1.38
C GLY A 93 -3.63 -19.51 -1.92
N LYS A 94 -4.75 -19.68 -1.23
CA LYS A 94 -6.05 -19.10 -1.63
C LYS A 94 -6.11 -17.61 -1.39
N ILE A 95 -5.67 -17.13 -0.21
CA ILE A 95 -5.68 -15.71 0.09
C ILE A 95 -4.73 -14.94 -0.82
N LEU A 96 -3.54 -15.48 -1.08
CA LEU A 96 -2.53 -14.81 -1.90
C LEU A 96 -3.01 -14.68 -3.35
N GLY A 97 -3.56 -15.74 -3.94
CA GLY A 97 -4.12 -15.67 -5.30
C GLY A 97 -5.24 -14.63 -5.42
N PHE A 98 -6.17 -14.60 -4.47
CA PHE A 98 -7.24 -13.59 -4.45
C PHE A 98 -6.68 -12.17 -4.23
N TYR A 99 -5.82 -11.99 -3.22
CA TYR A 99 -5.21 -10.72 -2.86
C TYR A 99 -4.36 -10.14 -3.99
N SER A 100 -3.61 -10.97 -4.71
CA SER A 100 -2.77 -10.55 -5.83
C SER A 100 -3.56 -9.86 -6.94
N ASN A 101 -4.79 -10.32 -7.24
CA ASN A 101 -5.66 -9.68 -8.22
C ASN A 101 -6.10 -8.27 -7.77
N PHE A 102 -6.38 -8.09 -6.48
CA PHE A 102 -6.71 -6.79 -5.91
C PHE A 102 -5.48 -5.85 -5.90
N ALA A 103 -4.32 -6.38 -5.51
CA ALA A 103 -3.07 -5.63 -5.42
C ALA A 103 -2.62 -5.11 -6.80
N ILE A 104 -2.64 -5.96 -7.84
CA ILE A 104 -2.23 -5.54 -9.19
C ILE A 104 -3.18 -4.48 -9.75
N ALA A 105 -4.50 -4.65 -9.58
CA ALA A 105 -5.48 -3.65 -10.01
C ALA A 105 -5.23 -2.29 -9.33
N TRP A 106 -4.96 -2.30 -8.02
CA TRP A 106 -4.68 -1.08 -7.27
C TRP A 106 -3.39 -0.40 -7.72
N VAL A 107 -2.29 -1.14 -7.80
CA VAL A 107 -0.99 -0.60 -8.21
C VAL A 107 -1.06 -0.02 -9.63
N VAL A 108 -1.69 -0.74 -10.56
CA VAL A 108 -1.79 -0.27 -11.95
C VAL A 108 -2.64 0.98 -12.05
N VAL A 109 -3.80 1.05 -11.39
CA VAL A 109 -4.65 2.25 -11.39
C VAL A 109 -3.90 3.44 -10.81
N VAL A 110 -3.23 3.29 -9.66
CA VAL A 110 -2.45 4.38 -9.05
C VAL A 110 -1.28 4.81 -9.94
N ALA A 111 -0.51 3.86 -10.46
CA ALA A 111 0.62 4.14 -11.35
C ALA A 111 0.17 4.85 -12.63
N THR A 112 -0.95 4.42 -13.20
CA THR A 112 -1.52 5.01 -14.42
C THR A 112 -2.07 6.40 -14.17
N ASP A 113 -2.74 6.63 -13.05
CA ASP A 113 -3.22 7.97 -12.68
C ASP A 113 -2.05 8.96 -12.53
N ILE A 114 -0.95 8.52 -11.89
CA ILE A 114 0.25 9.34 -11.75
C ILE A 114 0.92 9.55 -13.12
N ALA A 115 1.23 8.50 -13.86
CA ALA A 115 1.98 8.62 -15.12
C ALA A 115 1.19 9.34 -16.22
N ILE A 116 -0.10 9.02 -16.38
CA ILE A 116 -0.92 9.49 -17.49
C ILE A 116 -1.76 10.70 -17.07
N ASN A 117 -2.67 10.56 -16.10
CA ASN A 117 -3.60 11.65 -15.77
C ASN A 117 -2.88 12.88 -15.22
N LYS A 118 -1.88 12.66 -14.37
CA LYS A 118 -1.11 13.75 -13.74
C LYS A 118 0.02 14.28 -14.64
N TYR A 119 0.90 13.42 -15.17
CA TYR A 119 2.06 13.90 -15.94
C TYR A 119 1.78 14.13 -17.43
N LEU A 120 1.10 13.20 -18.11
CA LEU A 120 0.87 13.30 -19.56
C LEU A 120 -0.30 14.23 -19.91
N LEU A 121 -1.48 14.00 -19.30
CA LEU A 121 -2.72 14.72 -19.59
C LEU A 121 -2.86 16.02 -18.79
N LYS A 122 -2.03 16.23 -17.75
CA LYS A 122 -2.04 17.41 -16.87
C LYS A 122 -3.41 17.73 -16.26
N LEU A 123 -4.24 16.71 -16.06
CA LEU A 123 -5.58 16.83 -15.47
C LEU A 123 -5.52 16.93 -13.94
N SER A 124 -4.46 16.41 -13.34
CA SER A 124 -4.25 16.37 -11.90
C SER A 124 -3.14 17.35 -11.47
N PRO A 125 -3.27 18.01 -10.31
CA PRO A 125 -2.26 18.94 -9.80
C PRO A 125 -0.91 18.26 -9.61
N LYS A 126 0.17 18.94 -10.00
CA LYS A 126 1.53 18.40 -9.84
C LYS A 126 1.90 18.23 -8.36
N GLN A 127 1.47 19.15 -7.50
CA GLN A 127 1.71 19.08 -6.06
C GLN A 127 0.56 18.34 -5.36
N PRO A 128 0.86 17.32 -4.54
CA PRO A 128 -0.17 16.64 -3.74
C PRO A 128 -0.74 17.58 -2.67
N GLU A 129 -2.07 17.65 -2.62
CA GLU A 129 -2.80 18.32 -1.54
C GLU A 129 -3.09 17.29 -0.44
N TYR A 130 -2.80 17.65 0.81
CA TYR A 130 -2.99 16.76 1.97
C TYR A 130 -4.15 17.22 2.86
N ARG A 131 -4.63 18.46 2.67
CA ARG A 131 -5.71 19.04 3.44
C ARG A 131 -7.04 18.44 3.01
N ARG A 132 -7.74 17.82 3.97
CA ARG A 132 -8.98 17.07 3.72
C ARG A 132 -10.09 17.94 3.13
N GLU A 133 -10.23 19.17 3.62
CA GLU A 133 -11.20 20.18 3.16
C GLU A 133 -11.11 20.50 1.65
N MET A 134 -9.89 20.40 1.10
CA MET A 134 -9.56 20.78 -0.27
C MET A 134 -9.77 19.65 -1.27
N LEU A 135 -10.03 18.42 -0.79
CA LEU A 135 -10.20 17.23 -1.60
C LEU A 135 -11.64 16.73 -1.56
N TYR A 136 -12.02 15.99 -2.60
CA TYR A 136 -13.25 15.20 -2.55
C TYR A 136 -13.02 13.93 -1.72
N ASP A 137 -14.02 13.52 -0.94
CA ASP A 137 -13.96 12.27 -0.18
C ASP A 137 -13.86 11.04 -1.09
N PHE A 138 -14.47 11.14 -2.28
CA PHE A 138 -14.48 10.09 -3.30
C PHE A 138 -14.06 10.67 -4.66
N ASN A 139 -13.06 10.06 -5.28
CA ASN A 139 -12.67 10.34 -6.66
C ASN A 139 -13.19 9.21 -7.56
N PRO A 140 -14.16 9.49 -8.46
CA PRO A 140 -14.72 8.47 -9.36
C PRO A 140 -13.69 7.92 -10.34
N VAL A 141 -12.61 8.67 -10.65
CA VAL A 141 -11.56 8.20 -11.56
C VAL A 141 -10.90 6.94 -11.02
N GLY A 142 -10.35 7.02 -9.80
CA GLY A 142 -9.71 5.87 -9.16
C GLY A 142 -10.71 4.80 -8.75
N LEU A 143 -11.84 5.19 -8.15
CA LEU A 143 -12.82 4.23 -7.60
C LEU A 143 -13.44 3.33 -8.68
N VAL A 144 -13.87 3.92 -9.81
CA VAL A 144 -14.50 3.18 -10.90
C VAL A 144 -13.47 2.33 -11.62
N ALA A 145 -12.29 2.90 -11.93
CA ALA A 145 -11.23 2.15 -12.61
C ALA A 145 -10.75 0.96 -11.77
N PHE A 146 -10.52 1.18 -10.48
CA PHE A 146 -10.14 0.14 -9.54
C PHE A 146 -11.22 -0.92 -9.35
N GLY A 147 -12.46 -0.51 -9.11
CA GLY A 147 -13.59 -1.43 -8.90
C GLY A 147 -13.84 -2.30 -10.13
N ALA A 148 -13.78 -1.74 -11.33
CA ALA A 148 -13.91 -2.51 -12.57
C ALA A 148 -12.71 -3.44 -12.79
N ALA A 149 -11.48 -2.95 -12.64
CA ALA A 149 -10.28 -3.77 -12.83
C ALA A 149 -10.22 -4.95 -11.86
N ALA A 150 -10.42 -4.69 -10.57
CA ALA A 150 -10.45 -5.74 -9.55
C ALA A 150 -11.65 -6.68 -9.74
N GLY A 151 -12.84 -6.13 -10.03
CA GLY A 151 -14.06 -6.92 -10.23
C GLY A 151 -13.97 -7.88 -11.40
N LEU A 152 -13.54 -7.40 -12.58
CA LEU A 152 -13.35 -8.25 -13.76
C LEU A 152 -12.25 -9.29 -13.56
N SER A 153 -11.13 -8.90 -12.93
CA SER A 153 -10.02 -9.80 -12.64
C SER A 153 -10.43 -10.91 -11.68
N ILE A 154 -11.13 -10.58 -10.59
CA ILE A 154 -11.64 -11.58 -9.64
C ILE A 154 -12.69 -12.46 -10.31
N ALA A 155 -13.58 -11.91 -11.15
CA ALA A 155 -14.54 -12.71 -11.89
C ALA A 155 -13.87 -13.71 -12.84
N ALA A 156 -12.80 -13.29 -13.53
CA ALA A 156 -11.96 -14.17 -14.34
C ALA A 156 -11.31 -15.26 -13.49
N PHE A 157 -10.73 -14.90 -12.35
CA PHE A 157 -10.04 -15.83 -11.44
C PHE A 157 -10.97 -16.97 -10.99
N PHE A 158 -12.24 -16.68 -10.71
CA PHE A 158 -13.26 -17.69 -10.37
C PHE A 158 -13.85 -18.43 -11.59
N GLY A 159 -13.39 -18.16 -12.80
CA GLY A 159 -13.83 -18.86 -14.02
C GLY A 159 -15.13 -18.34 -14.62
N LEU A 160 -15.70 -17.22 -14.13
CA LEU A 160 -16.96 -16.67 -14.66
C LEU A 160 -16.85 -16.19 -16.11
N LEU A 161 -15.63 -15.92 -16.59
CA LEU A 161 -15.32 -15.51 -17.96
C LEU A 161 -14.76 -16.67 -18.80
N GLY A 162 -14.83 -17.90 -18.30
CA GLY A 162 -14.30 -19.11 -18.93
C GLY A 162 -12.88 -19.48 -18.46
N ASP A 163 -12.56 -20.77 -18.59
CA ASP A 163 -11.32 -21.37 -18.05
C ASP A 163 -10.05 -20.77 -18.66
N PHE A 164 -10.11 -20.38 -19.94
CA PHE A 164 -8.99 -19.74 -20.62
C PHE A 164 -8.58 -18.43 -19.94
N LEU A 165 -9.55 -17.58 -19.56
CA LEU A 165 -9.27 -16.27 -18.97
C LEU A 165 -8.90 -16.32 -17.49
N SER A 166 -9.18 -17.42 -16.79
CA SER A 166 -8.84 -17.59 -15.37
C SER A 166 -7.33 -17.47 -15.13
N SER A 167 -6.51 -18.06 -16.00
CA SER A 167 -5.04 -17.98 -15.90
C SER A 167 -4.49 -16.58 -16.22
N TYR A 168 -5.28 -15.75 -16.91
CA TYR A 168 -4.90 -14.39 -17.29
C TYR A 168 -5.57 -13.31 -16.42
N SER A 169 -6.15 -13.69 -15.27
CA SER A 169 -6.82 -12.75 -14.37
C SER A 169 -5.97 -11.52 -14.00
N PRO A 170 -4.65 -11.62 -13.74
CA PRO A 170 -3.85 -10.44 -13.42
C PRO A 170 -3.64 -9.52 -14.63
N LEU A 171 -3.56 -10.08 -15.85
CA LEU A 171 -3.45 -9.30 -17.08
C LEU A 171 -4.73 -8.51 -17.35
N ILE A 172 -5.89 -9.08 -17.03
CA ILE A 172 -7.17 -8.37 -17.14
C ILE A 172 -7.19 -7.16 -16.22
N ALA A 173 -6.82 -7.32 -14.94
CA ALA A 173 -6.70 -6.19 -14.02
C ALA A 173 -5.75 -5.11 -14.54
N LEU A 174 -4.61 -5.52 -15.12
CA LEU A 174 -3.63 -4.60 -15.67
C LEU A 174 -4.19 -3.82 -16.86
N ILE A 175 -4.77 -4.50 -17.86
CA ILE A 175 -5.30 -3.84 -19.05
C ILE A 175 -6.47 -2.93 -18.69
N VAL A 176 -7.42 -3.41 -17.90
CA VAL A 176 -8.60 -2.63 -17.50
C VAL A 176 -8.18 -1.43 -16.66
N GLY A 177 -7.29 -1.61 -15.67
CA GLY A 177 -6.78 -0.51 -14.85
C GLY A 177 -6.04 0.53 -15.69
N PHE A 178 -5.20 0.09 -16.62
CA PHE A 178 -4.42 0.98 -17.48
C PHE A 178 -5.28 1.78 -18.48
N VAL A 179 -6.35 1.19 -19.02
CA VAL A 179 -7.21 1.87 -19.99
C VAL A 179 -8.30 2.71 -19.32
N LEU A 180 -8.93 2.18 -18.27
CA LEU A 180 -10.09 2.82 -17.68
C LEU A 180 -9.69 4.04 -16.83
N THR A 181 -8.48 4.05 -16.24
CA THR A 181 -8.00 5.18 -15.44
C THR A 181 -7.86 6.47 -16.27
N PRO A 182 -7.22 6.48 -17.46
CA PRO A 182 -7.19 7.66 -18.32
C PRO A 182 -8.54 8.02 -18.92
N VAL A 183 -9.34 7.03 -19.32
CA VAL A 183 -10.69 7.26 -19.86
C VAL A 183 -11.54 7.99 -18.83
N MET A 184 -11.55 7.54 -17.57
CA MET A 184 -12.30 8.20 -16.51
C MET A 184 -11.72 9.59 -16.19
N GLY A 185 -10.40 9.76 -16.22
CA GLY A 185 -9.75 11.07 -16.08
C GLY A 185 -10.23 12.08 -17.13
N LEU A 186 -10.27 11.65 -18.39
CA LEU A 186 -10.75 12.46 -19.52
C LEU A 186 -12.26 12.76 -19.43
N LEU A 187 -13.07 11.75 -19.10
CA LEU A 187 -14.53 11.92 -18.95
C LEU A 187 -14.88 12.89 -17.83
N THR A 188 -14.15 12.82 -16.71
CA THR A 188 -14.34 13.71 -15.56
C THR A 188 -13.69 15.08 -15.76
N LYS A 189 -12.89 15.26 -16.82
CA LYS A 189 -12.15 16.50 -17.13
C LYS A 189 -11.33 17.04 -15.95
N GLY A 190 -10.83 16.14 -15.10
CA GLY A 190 -10.06 16.51 -13.90
C GLY A 190 -10.87 17.16 -12.76
N LYS A 191 -12.20 17.24 -12.86
CA LYS A 191 -13.06 17.95 -11.89
C LYS A 191 -12.97 17.42 -10.45
N TYR A 192 -12.62 16.15 -10.28
CA TYR A 192 -12.64 15.48 -8.97
C TYR A 192 -11.27 15.39 -8.28
N TYR A 193 -10.22 16.03 -8.81
CA TYR A 193 -8.90 16.04 -8.15
C TYR A 193 -8.79 17.09 -7.05
N ILE A 194 -9.39 18.27 -7.22
CA ILE A 194 -9.42 19.35 -6.21
C ILE A 194 -10.85 19.86 -6.07
N LYS A 195 -11.32 19.97 -4.82
CA LYS A 195 -12.64 20.52 -4.47
C LYS A 195 -12.61 22.04 -4.31
N LYS A 196 -11.56 22.57 -3.70
CA LYS A 196 -11.37 24.01 -3.42
C LYS A 196 -9.94 24.42 -3.77
N HIS A 197 -9.77 25.56 -4.42
CA HIS A 197 -8.46 26.11 -4.78
C HIS A 197 -7.94 27.15 -3.77
N ASP A 198 -8.83 27.62 -2.89
CA ASP A 198 -8.54 28.60 -1.87
C ASP A 198 -8.96 28.03 -0.51
N ASP A 199 -8.07 28.15 0.46
CA ASP A 199 -8.25 27.72 1.85
C ASP A 199 -8.69 28.88 2.77
N GLY A 200 -8.76 30.11 2.24
CA GLY A 200 -9.14 31.31 2.98
C GLY A 200 -8.00 31.90 3.82
N ILE A 201 -6.77 31.39 3.68
CA ILE A 201 -5.57 31.90 4.34
C ILE A 201 -4.77 32.70 3.31
N ASN A 202 -4.56 33.98 3.59
CA ASN A 202 -3.83 34.88 2.66
C ASN A 202 -2.32 34.59 2.61
N GLU A 203 -1.80 33.71 3.47
CA GLU A 203 -0.41 33.33 3.50
C GLU A 203 -0.11 32.26 2.44
N PRO A 204 0.95 32.43 1.62
CA PRO A 204 1.32 31.42 0.65
C PRO A 204 1.75 30.12 1.35
N ARG A 205 1.43 28.97 0.73
CA ARG A 205 1.76 27.64 1.27
C ARG A 205 3.27 27.40 1.44
N PHE A 206 4.09 28.04 0.61
CA PHE A 206 5.55 27.94 0.63
C PHE A 206 6.15 29.33 0.79
N ASP A 207 7.23 29.40 1.57
CA ASP A 207 8.04 30.60 1.66
C ASP A 207 8.84 30.84 0.37
N THR A 208 9.65 31.91 0.37
CA THR A 208 10.50 32.28 -0.77
C THR A 208 11.60 31.26 -1.06
N GLU A 209 11.91 30.35 -0.13
CA GLU A 209 12.90 29.29 -0.27
C GLU A 209 12.27 27.95 -0.70
N GLY A 210 10.93 27.88 -0.80
CA GLY A 210 10.18 26.68 -1.14
C GLY A 210 9.88 25.76 0.04
N THR A 211 10.13 26.21 1.27
CA THR A 211 9.82 25.49 2.51
C THR A 211 8.34 25.72 2.87
N PRO A 212 7.63 24.71 3.40
CA PRO A 212 6.26 24.91 3.88
C PRO A 212 6.23 25.96 4.98
N VAL A 213 5.34 26.94 4.85
CA VAL A 213 5.18 27.97 5.89
C VAL A 213 4.63 27.32 7.16
N ALA A 214 5.31 27.57 8.28
CA ALA A 214 5.03 26.94 9.58
C ALA A 214 4.40 27.92 10.58
N THR A 215 3.78 28.99 10.08
CA THR A 215 3.09 29.98 10.90
C THR A 215 2.01 29.30 11.73
N VAL A 216 2.11 29.49 13.04
CA VAL A 216 1.17 28.96 14.02
C VAL A 216 0.00 29.93 14.10
N TYR A 217 -1.22 29.42 13.89
CA TYR A 217 -2.45 30.21 13.93
C TYR A 217 -3.20 29.90 15.22
N ALA A 218 -3.54 30.94 15.98
CA ALA A 218 -4.40 30.80 17.15
C ALA A 218 -5.78 30.23 16.75
N CYS A 219 -6.12 29.07 17.29
CA CYS A 219 -7.39 28.41 17.05
C CYS A 219 -8.53 29.19 17.73
N VAL A 220 -9.29 29.98 16.98
CA VAL A 220 -10.41 30.79 17.52
C VAL A 220 -11.50 29.95 18.22
N ALA A 221 -11.57 28.65 17.94
CA ALA A 221 -12.53 27.73 18.55
C ALA A 221 -12.04 27.11 19.87
N CYS A 222 -10.73 27.07 20.10
CA CYS A 222 -10.12 26.33 21.20
C CYS A 222 -9.07 27.14 21.99
N ASP A 223 -8.77 28.36 21.56
CA ASP A 223 -7.87 29.34 22.17
C ASP A 223 -6.47 28.76 22.48
N GLN A 224 -6.00 27.90 21.57
CA GLN A 224 -4.66 27.32 21.61
C GLN A 224 -3.88 27.76 20.37
N ASP A 225 -2.60 28.07 20.59
CA ASP A 225 -1.59 28.30 19.54
C ASP A 225 -1.13 26.96 18.94
#